data_AF-A0A7C1NBK6-F1
#
_entry.id   AF-A0A7C1NBK6-F1
#
_cell.length_a   1.000
_cell.length_b   1.000
_cell.length_c   1.000
_cell.angle_alpha   90.00
_cell.angle_beta   90.00
_cell.angle_gamma   90.00
#
_symmetry.space_group_name_H-M   'P 1'
#
loop_
_entity.id
_entity.type
_entity.pdbx_description
1 polymer ?
#
loop_
_entity_poly.entity_id
_entity_poly.type
_entity_poly.pdbx_seq_one_letter_code
_entity_poly.pdbx_strand_id
1 'polypeptide(L)'
;MERERWSNHIGFLMAAVGSAIGLGNIWRFSYMTYEYGGGAFLIPYVIALITAGIPLLILEFAIGHERIGSAPLAFAKLSRHGEWIGWWAVIFVMFGIELYYTTIIAWCANYFVISLSLGWGDDPNNYFFNEFLAMSEGPSKIGSVRLPILAGLVVVWALNWVIIYRGVCRGIELANRIFMPLLFVLTAIMVFWSLTLDGAMVGIKAYLTP
;
A
#
# COMPACT_ATOMS: atom_id res chain seq x y z
N MET A 1 -1.23 30.11 -10.74
CA MET A 1 -2.06 28.88 -10.86
C MET A 1 -2.85 28.73 -9.58
N GLU A 2 -4.17 28.60 -9.68
CA GLU A 2 -5.03 28.38 -8.53
C GLU A 2 -4.88 26.92 -8.05
N ARG A 3 -4.73 26.69 -6.74
CA ARG A 3 -4.53 25.33 -6.19
C ARG A 3 -5.84 24.55 -6.31
N GLU A 4 -5.80 23.41 -6.97
CA GLU A 4 -6.94 22.51 -7.07
C GLU A 4 -7.38 22.06 -5.67
N ARG A 5 -8.67 22.15 -5.39
CA ARG A 5 -9.29 21.72 -4.14
C ARG A 5 -10.09 20.45 -4.37
N TRP A 6 -10.24 19.65 -3.33
CA TRP A 6 -11.13 18.48 -3.33
C TRP A 6 -12.56 18.88 -3.65
N SER A 7 -13.28 18.04 -4.39
CA SER A 7 -14.65 18.36 -4.77
C SER A 7 -15.61 18.30 -3.59
N ASN A 8 -15.32 17.45 -2.59
CA ASN A 8 -16.08 17.33 -1.35
C ASN A 8 -15.23 16.66 -0.23
N HIS A 9 -15.72 16.72 1.01
CA HIS A 9 -15.05 16.12 2.18
C HIS A 9 -14.93 14.60 2.11
N ILE A 10 -15.90 13.92 1.49
CA ILE A 10 -15.90 12.46 1.33
C ILE A 10 -14.77 12.03 0.40
N GLY A 11 -14.53 12.77 -0.68
CA GLY A 11 -13.44 12.54 -1.62
C GLY A 11 -12.06 12.66 -0.98
N PHE A 12 -11.88 13.68 -0.13
CA PHE A 12 -10.68 13.81 0.70
C PHE A 12 -10.53 12.63 1.66
N LEU A 13 -11.58 12.27 2.39
CA LEU A 13 -11.55 11.17 3.35
C LEU A 13 -11.24 9.83 2.66
N MET A 14 -11.87 9.54 1.52
CA MET A 14 -11.60 8.33 0.74
C MET A 14 -10.15 8.27 0.26
N ALA A 15 -9.58 9.39 -0.19
CA ALA A 15 -8.18 9.44 -0.57
C ALA A 15 -7.23 9.25 0.61
N ALA A 16 -7.55 9.84 1.78
CA ALA A 16 -6.78 9.64 3.01
C ALA A 16 -6.82 8.18 3.47
N VAL A 17 -8.01 7.57 3.53
CA VAL A 17 -8.17 6.15 3.86
C VAL A 17 -7.48 5.26 2.82
N GLY A 18 -7.58 5.58 1.53
CA GLY A 18 -6.90 4.84 0.46
C GLY A 18 -5.39 4.91 0.52
N SER A 19 -4.83 6.02 1.01
CA SER A 19 -3.39 6.11 1.29
C SER A 19 -2.95 5.32 2.53
N ALA A 20 -3.85 5.10 3.48
CA ALA A 20 -3.58 4.38 4.73
C ALA A 20 -3.78 2.86 4.62
N ILE A 21 -4.66 2.40 3.73
CA ILE A 21 -4.91 0.97 3.50
C ILE A 21 -3.99 0.47 2.39
N GLY A 22 -2.91 -0.21 2.79
CA GLY A 22 -1.94 -0.81 1.86
C GLY A 22 -1.96 -2.33 1.88
N LEU A 23 -1.07 -2.94 1.08
CA LEU A 23 -0.85 -4.39 1.08
C LEU A 23 -0.53 -4.90 2.51
N GLY A 24 0.26 -4.13 3.27
CA GLY A 24 0.64 -4.47 4.65
C GLY A 24 -0.53 -4.71 5.60
N ASN A 25 -1.68 -4.05 5.40
CA ASN A 25 -2.86 -4.26 6.23
C ASN A 25 -3.47 -5.66 6.05
N ILE A 26 -3.24 -6.30 4.90
CA ILE A 26 -3.82 -7.61 4.57
C ILE A 26 -2.92 -8.74 5.07
N TRP A 27 -1.63 -8.74 4.72
CA TRP A 27 -0.74 -9.87 5.06
C TRP A 27 0.18 -9.58 6.24
N ARG A 28 0.77 -8.37 6.32
CA ARG A 28 1.76 -8.06 7.36
C ARG A 28 1.12 -7.96 8.73
N PHE A 29 -0.01 -7.27 8.86
CA PHE A 29 -0.74 -7.19 10.13
C PHE A 29 -1.08 -8.59 10.65
N SER A 30 -1.71 -9.41 9.80
CA SER A 30 -2.09 -10.77 10.18
C SER A 30 -0.88 -11.65 10.52
N TYR A 31 0.21 -11.56 9.76
CA TYR A 31 1.44 -12.28 10.09
C TYR A 31 2.02 -11.87 11.45
N MET A 32 2.08 -10.57 11.74
CA MET A 32 2.59 -10.08 13.03
C MET A 32 1.69 -10.50 14.19
N THR A 33 0.36 -10.44 14.04
CA THR A 33 -0.56 -10.92 15.07
C THR A 33 -0.33 -12.41 15.33
N TYR A 34 -0.21 -13.24 14.29
CA TYR A 34 0.08 -14.67 14.44
C TYR A 34 1.42 -14.93 15.14
N GLU A 35 2.50 -14.29 14.68
CA GLU A 35 3.87 -14.53 15.18
C GLU A 35 4.06 -14.06 16.63
N TYR A 36 3.41 -12.96 17.03
CA TYR A 36 3.64 -12.29 18.32
C TYR A 36 2.52 -12.52 19.34
N GLY A 37 2.05 -13.76 19.47
CA GLY A 37 1.11 -14.18 20.53
C GLY A 37 -0.37 -14.00 20.16
N GLY A 38 -0.70 -14.17 18.89
CA GLY A 38 -2.08 -14.20 18.39
C GLY A 38 -2.91 -13.00 18.85
N GLY A 39 -4.03 -13.27 19.50
CA GLY A 39 -4.94 -12.22 20.00
C GLY A 39 -4.31 -11.29 21.03
N ALA A 40 -3.30 -11.72 21.78
CA ALA A 40 -2.64 -10.89 22.79
C ALA A 40 -1.86 -9.72 22.16
N PHE A 41 -1.36 -9.88 20.93
CA PHE A 41 -0.68 -8.81 20.17
C PHE A 41 -1.55 -7.56 19.99
N LEU A 42 -2.88 -7.72 19.98
CA LEU A 42 -3.81 -6.59 19.79
C LEU A 42 -3.73 -5.58 20.94
N ILE A 43 -3.34 -5.99 22.15
CA ILE A 43 -3.22 -5.10 23.30
C ILE A 43 -2.12 -4.04 23.08
N PRO A 44 -0.83 -4.41 22.90
CA PRO A 44 0.21 -3.43 22.62
C PRO A 44 -0.03 -2.69 21.30
N TYR A 45 -0.65 -3.33 20.29
CA TYR A 45 -1.04 -2.66 19.04
C TYR A 45 -2.02 -1.50 19.28
N VAL A 46 -3.11 -1.72 20.03
CA VAL A 46 -4.10 -0.68 20.33
C VAL A 46 -3.48 0.43 21.19
N ILE A 47 -2.62 0.08 22.16
CA ILE A 47 -1.90 1.08 22.98
C ILE A 47 -1.02 1.95 22.09
N ALA A 48 -0.21 1.37 21.20
CA ALA A 48 0.63 2.10 20.27
C ALA A 48 -0.19 2.96 19.30
N LEU A 49 -1.33 2.45 18.83
CA LEU A 49 -2.25 3.18 17.95
C LEU A 49 -2.78 4.45 18.63
N ILE A 50 -3.24 4.35 19.88
CA ILE A 50 -3.83 5.48 20.62
C ILE A 50 -2.75 6.48 21.07
N THR A 51 -1.56 6.00 21.45
CA THR A 51 -0.51 6.84 22.05
C THR A 51 0.46 7.46 21.04
N ALA A 52 0.70 6.79 19.91
CA ALA A 52 1.63 7.24 18.89
C ALA A 52 0.93 7.44 17.53
N GLY A 53 0.17 6.44 17.05
CA GLY A 53 -0.45 6.48 15.72
C GLY A 53 -1.41 7.65 15.51
N ILE A 54 -2.46 7.73 16.33
CA ILE A 54 -3.48 8.79 16.24
C ILE A 54 -2.88 10.18 16.52
N PRO A 55 -2.07 10.40 17.57
CA PRO A 55 -1.47 11.72 17.82
C PRO A 55 -0.57 12.22 16.69
N LEU A 56 0.27 11.36 16.10
CA LEU A 56 1.13 11.72 14.98
C LEU A 56 0.31 12.04 13.72
N LEU A 57 -0.75 11.27 13.45
CA LEU A 57 -1.67 11.52 12.34
C LEU A 57 -2.36 12.89 12.50
N ILE A 58 -2.85 13.21 13.70
CA ILE A 58 -3.48 14.51 13.99
C ILE A 58 -2.46 15.64 13.82
N LEU A 59 -1.23 15.47 14.31
CA LEU A 59 -0.17 16.46 14.17
C LEU A 59 0.13 16.76 12.69
N GLU A 60 0.28 15.73 11.86
CA GLU A 60 0.57 15.89 10.44
C GLU A 60 -0.58 16.59 9.70
N PHE A 61 -1.83 16.19 9.97
CA PHE A 61 -2.99 16.86 9.39
C PHE A 61 -3.12 18.32 9.85
N ALA A 62 -2.84 18.61 11.12
CA ALA A 62 -2.88 19.97 11.66
C ALA A 62 -1.85 20.87 10.95
N ILE A 63 -0.61 20.41 10.79
CA ILE A 63 0.44 21.15 10.08
C ILE A 63 0.06 21.36 8.61
N GLY A 64 -0.44 20.31 7.94
CA GLY A 64 -0.86 20.38 6.54
C GLY A 64 -2.00 21.38 6.31
N HIS A 65 -3.00 21.38 7.19
CA HIS A 65 -4.15 22.27 7.12
C HIS A 65 -3.77 23.72 7.45
N GLU A 66 -2.98 23.96 8.50
CA GLU A 66 -2.59 25.31 8.91
C GLU A 66 -1.62 25.95 7.91
N ARG A 67 -0.60 25.22 7.47
CA ARG A 67 0.52 25.79 6.69
C ARG A 67 0.26 25.81 5.19
N ILE A 68 -0.68 24.99 4.68
CA ILE A 68 -1.12 24.93 3.28
C ILE A 68 0.09 25.00 2.32
N GLY A 69 0.79 23.87 2.18
CA GLY A 69 1.99 23.75 1.33
C GLY A 69 2.32 22.30 1.02
N SER A 70 3.35 22.07 0.19
CA SER A 70 4.02 20.76 0.12
C SER A 70 4.78 20.48 1.41
N ALA A 71 5.18 19.23 1.67
CA ALA A 71 5.89 18.88 2.91
C ALA A 71 7.09 19.80 3.21
N PRO A 72 8.05 20.06 2.29
CA PRO A 72 9.15 20.99 2.55
C PRO A 72 8.67 22.40 2.90
N LEU A 73 7.72 22.93 2.13
CA LEU A 73 7.19 24.28 2.34
C LEU A 73 6.41 24.41 3.66
N ALA A 74 5.65 23.38 4.05
CA ALA A 74 4.91 23.37 5.30
C ALA A 74 5.85 23.41 6.51
N PHE A 75 6.94 22.63 6.48
CA PHE A 75 7.96 22.67 7.53
C PHE A 75 8.79 23.96 7.50
N ALA A 76 9.06 24.54 6.33
CA ALA A 76 9.73 25.86 6.22
C ALA A 76 8.90 26.99 6.85
N LYS A 77 7.57 26.94 6.67
CA LYS A 77 6.62 27.89 7.29
C LYS A 77 6.46 27.67 8.80
N LEU A 78 6.80 26.49 9.31
CA LEU A 78 6.74 26.17 10.74
C LEU A 78 8.02 26.62 11.47
N SER A 79 9.18 26.40 10.86
CA SER A 79 10.47 26.78 11.43
C SER A 79 11.47 27.12 10.32
N ARG A 80 12.32 28.12 10.57
CA ARG A 80 13.40 28.57 9.66
C ARG A 80 14.35 27.44 9.25
N HIS A 81 14.49 26.42 10.10
CA HIS A 81 15.33 25.26 9.87
C HIS A 81 14.52 23.96 9.68
N GLY A 82 13.21 24.04 9.47
CA GLY A 82 12.34 22.86 9.33
C GLY A 82 12.31 22.29 7.90
N GLU A 83 12.62 23.09 6.88
CA GLU A 83 12.43 22.71 5.47
C GLU A 83 13.10 21.39 5.09
N TRP A 84 14.32 21.14 5.60
CA TRP A 84 15.08 19.93 5.29
C TRP A 84 14.35 18.65 5.70
N ILE A 85 13.51 18.68 6.75
CA ILE A 85 12.73 17.53 7.22
C ILE A 85 11.73 17.11 6.13
N GLY A 86 11.07 18.08 5.50
CA GLY A 86 10.15 17.81 4.41
C GLY A 86 10.87 17.27 3.17
N TRP A 87 12.05 17.79 2.83
CA TRP A 87 12.86 17.26 1.73
C TRP A 87 13.36 15.85 2.00
N TRP A 88 13.74 15.56 3.25
CA TRP A 88 14.17 14.23 3.65
C TRP A 88 13.05 13.18 3.45
N ALA A 89 11.83 13.51 3.86
CA ALA A 89 10.67 12.65 3.65
C ALA A 89 10.39 12.40 2.16
N VAL A 90 10.48 13.43 1.32
CA VAL A 90 10.23 13.28 -0.14
C VAL A 90 11.33 12.45 -0.82
N ILE A 91 12.61 12.74 -0.54
CA ILE A 91 13.74 12.15 -1.28
C ILE A 91 14.07 10.74 -0.80
N PHE A 92 14.02 10.46 0.51
CA PHE A 92 14.45 9.15 1.02
C PHE A 92 13.27 8.23 1.28
N VAL A 93 12.16 8.75 1.81
CA VAL A 93 11.02 7.90 2.17
C VAL A 93 10.11 7.69 0.96
N MET A 94 9.57 8.75 0.37
CA MET A 94 8.59 8.60 -0.72
C MET A 94 9.20 8.00 -1.99
N PHE A 95 10.34 8.54 -2.45
CA PHE A 95 11.05 7.97 -3.60
C PHE A 95 11.55 6.54 -3.33
N GLY A 96 12.09 6.28 -2.13
CA GLY A 96 12.52 4.94 -1.74
C GLY A 96 11.40 3.90 -1.79
N ILE A 97 10.19 4.27 -1.33
CA ILE A 97 9.00 3.41 -1.44
C ILE A 97 8.59 3.21 -2.90
N GLU A 98 8.61 4.27 -3.70
CA GLU A 98 8.24 4.19 -5.13
C GLU A 98 9.08 3.16 -5.89
N LEU A 99 10.40 3.11 -5.65
CA LEU A 99 11.35 2.23 -6.35
C LEU A 99 10.96 0.75 -6.28
N TYR A 100 10.46 0.27 -5.14
CA TYR A 100 10.11 -1.15 -4.97
C TYR A 100 8.61 -1.41 -5.03
N TYR A 101 7.77 -0.51 -4.51
CA TYR A 101 6.34 -0.76 -4.37
C TYR A 101 5.64 -0.83 -5.74
N THR A 102 6.08 -0.01 -6.71
CA THR A 102 5.58 -0.07 -8.09
C THR A 102 5.92 -1.39 -8.77
N THR A 103 7.07 -1.97 -8.44
CA THR A 103 7.48 -3.31 -8.93
C THR A 103 6.58 -4.40 -8.34
N ILE A 104 6.21 -4.33 -7.06
CA ILE A 104 5.27 -5.28 -6.44
C ILE A 104 3.89 -5.19 -7.11
N ILE A 105 3.40 -3.97 -7.37
CA ILE A 105 2.13 -3.77 -8.09
C ILE A 105 2.22 -4.38 -9.51
N ALA A 106 3.36 -4.23 -10.19
CA ALA A 106 3.59 -4.86 -11.48
C ALA A 106 3.56 -6.40 -11.42
N TRP A 107 4.04 -7.01 -10.32
CA TRP A 107 3.88 -8.44 -10.10
C TRP A 107 2.40 -8.81 -9.98
N CYS A 108 1.62 -8.09 -9.17
CA CYS A 108 0.18 -8.31 -9.04
C CYS A 108 -0.55 -8.16 -10.38
N ALA A 109 -0.19 -7.15 -11.19
CA ALA A 109 -0.78 -6.94 -12.51
C ALA A 109 -0.46 -8.09 -13.49
N ASN A 110 0.77 -8.59 -13.49
CA ASN A 110 1.14 -9.76 -14.28
C ASN A 110 0.40 -11.02 -13.79
N TYR A 111 0.35 -11.25 -12.48
CA TYR A 111 -0.38 -12.38 -11.89
C TYR A 111 -1.88 -12.32 -12.15
N PHE A 112 -2.46 -11.12 -12.25
CA PHE A 112 -3.86 -10.95 -12.66
C PHE A 112 -4.11 -11.42 -14.10
N VAL A 113 -3.14 -11.26 -15.00
CA VAL A 113 -3.25 -11.80 -16.37
C VAL A 113 -2.99 -13.31 -16.38
N ILE A 114 -1.99 -13.78 -15.64
CA ILE A 114 -1.63 -15.21 -15.55
C ILE A 114 -2.77 -16.02 -14.92
N SER A 115 -3.56 -15.42 -14.02
CA SER A 115 -4.69 -16.09 -13.36
C SER A 115 -5.82 -16.47 -14.31
N LEU A 116 -5.92 -15.83 -15.47
CA LEU A 116 -6.93 -16.15 -16.49
C LEU A 116 -6.74 -17.57 -17.07
N SER A 117 -5.52 -18.09 -17.05
CA SER A 117 -5.19 -19.43 -17.53
C SER A 117 -4.61 -20.34 -16.44
N LEU A 118 -4.56 -19.87 -15.18
CA LEU A 118 -3.87 -20.54 -14.07
C LEU A 118 -2.44 -20.97 -14.46
N GLY A 119 -1.71 -20.08 -15.15
CA GLY A 119 -0.44 -20.41 -15.80
C GLY A 119 0.73 -20.75 -14.86
N TRP A 120 0.53 -20.74 -13.55
CA TRP A 120 1.51 -21.13 -12.54
C TRP A 120 1.53 -22.64 -12.24
N GLY A 121 0.60 -23.42 -12.81
CA GLY A 121 0.59 -24.88 -12.71
C GLY A 121 0.41 -25.41 -11.28
N ASP A 122 0.94 -26.61 -11.04
CA ASP A 122 0.75 -27.36 -9.79
C ASP A 122 1.66 -26.89 -8.64
N ASP A 123 2.76 -26.19 -8.94
CA ASP A 123 3.69 -25.64 -7.93
C ASP A 123 3.86 -24.12 -8.09
N PRO A 124 2.94 -23.32 -7.50
CA PRO A 124 2.98 -21.87 -7.59
C PRO A 124 4.25 -21.25 -6.97
N ASN A 125 4.86 -21.90 -5.98
CA ASN A 125 6.06 -21.40 -5.31
C ASN A 125 7.27 -21.52 -6.22
N ASN A 126 7.47 -22.68 -6.82
CA ASN A 126 8.53 -22.89 -7.80
C ASN A 126 8.35 -21.94 -8.98
N TYR A 127 7.13 -21.82 -9.51
CA TYR A 127 6.82 -20.89 -10.59
C TYR A 127 7.18 -19.44 -10.20
N PHE A 128 6.78 -18.97 -9.03
CA PHE A 128 7.06 -17.59 -8.61
C PHE A 128 8.57 -17.32 -8.50
N PHE A 129 9.31 -18.16 -7.78
CA PHE A 129 10.71 -17.90 -7.47
C PHE A 129 11.64 -18.18 -8.64
N ASN A 130 11.43 -19.27 -9.36
CA ASN A 130 12.37 -19.75 -10.37
C ASN A 130 11.98 -19.33 -11.79
N GLU A 131 10.69 -19.28 -12.13
CA GLU A 131 10.25 -18.96 -13.49
C GLU A 131 9.87 -17.48 -13.65
N PHE A 132 9.00 -16.97 -12.79
CA PHE A 132 8.49 -15.60 -12.87
C PHE A 132 9.58 -14.59 -12.49
N LEU A 133 10.05 -14.64 -11.24
CA LEU A 133 11.12 -13.76 -10.76
C LEU A 133 12.47 -14.12 -11.38
N ALA A 134 12.74 -15.41 -11.60
CA ALA A 134 14.06 -15.94 -11.90
C ALA A 134 15.10 -15.42 -10.89
N MET A 135 14.86 -15.74 -9.62
CA MET A 135 15.62 -15.23 -8.48
C MET A 135 17.12 -15.46 -8.65
N SER A 136 17.89 -14.37 -8.60
CA SER A 136 19.35 -14.41 -8.66
C SER A 136 19.97 -14.94 -7.37
N GLU A 137 21.18 -15.49 -7.45
CA GLU A 137 21.94 -16.02 -6.30
C GLU A 137 22.22 -15.00 -5.18
N GLY A 138 22.20 -13.70 -5.48
CA GLY A 138 22.35 -12.67 -4.45
C GLY A 138 22.40 -11.24 -4.97
N PRO A 139 22.45 -10.24 -4.06
CA PRO A 139 22.34 -8.82 -4.42
C PRO A 139 23.46 -8.31 -5.33
N SER A 140 24.64 -8.94 -5.29
CA SER A 140 25.79 -8.58 -6.14
C SER A 140 25.69 -9.11 -7.57
N LYS A 141 24.77 -10.03 -7.84
CA LYS A 141 24.53 -10.63 -9.15
C LYS A 141 23.09 -10.34 -9.58
N ILE A 142 22.85 -9.12 -10.07
CA ILE A 142 21.49 -8.59 -10.38
C ILE A 142 20.77 -9.39 -11.49
N GLY A 143 21.51 -10.20 -12.26
CA GLY A 143 20.94 -11.03 -13.32
C GLY A 143 20.42 -10.22 -14.50
N SER A 144 19.47 -10.80 -15.26
CA SER A 144 18.85 -10.15 -16.42
C SER A 144 17.50 -9.53 -16.06
N VAL A 145 17.18 -8.37 -16.64
CA VAL A 145 15.85 -7.74 -16.48
C VAL A 145 14.77 -8.64 -17.10
N ARG A 146 13.74 -8.97 -16.31
CA ARG A 146 12.59 -9.75 -16.75
C ARG A 146 11.63 -8.86 -17.53
N LEU A 147 11.55 -9.05 -18.84
CA LEU A 147 10.70 -8.26 -19.74
C LEU A 147 9.21 -8.24 -19.34
N PRO A 148 8.58 -9.35 -18.89
CA PRO A 148 7.18 -9.30 -18.44
C PRO A 148 6.97 -8.38 -17.24
N ILE A 149 7.91 -8.41 -16.28
CA ILE A 149 7.87 -7.55 -15.09
C ILE A 149 8.08 -6.09 -15.50
N LEU A 150 9.05 -5.82 -16.39
CA LEU A 150 9.30 -4.48 -16.91
C LEU A 150 8.10 -3.92 -17.67
N ALA A 151 7.45 -4.73 -18.51
CA ALA A 151 6.24 -4.33 -19.23
C ALA A 151 5.11 -3.99 -18.26
N GLY A 152 4.89 -4.83 -17.24
CA GLY A 152 3.93 -4.55 -16.17
C GLY A 152 4.25 -3.25 -15.42
N LEU A 153 5.53 -3.01 -15.12
CA LEU A 153 5.99 -1.79 -14.45
C LEU A 153 5.71 -0.53 -15.29
N VAL A 154 6.02 -0.57 -16.59
CA VAL A 154 5.74 0.53 -17.52
C VAL A 154 4.23 0.82 -17.59
N VAL A 155 3.38 -0.22 -17.61
CA VAL A 155 1.92 -0.07 -17.58
C VAL A 155 1.47 0.58 -16.27
N VAL A 156 1.97 0.12 -15.12
CA VAL A 156 1.64 0.70 -13.81
C VAL A 156 2.06 2.17 -13.73
N TRP A 157 3.26 2.51 -14.20
CA TRP A 157 3.71 3.90 -14.28
C TRP A 157 2.84 4.74 -15.21
N ALA A 158 2.47 4.23 -16.38
CA ALA A 158 1.59 4.94 -17.31
C ALA A 158 0.22 5.20 -16.67
N LEU A 159 -0.36 4.22 -15.98
CA LEU A 159 -1.64 4.38 -15.27
C LEU A 159 -1.54 5.42 -14.14
N ASN A 160 -0.50 5.33 -13.32
CA ASN A 160 -0.25 6.31 -12.25
C ASN A 160 -0.06 7.72 -12.82
N TRP A 161 0.70 7.85 -13.91
CA TRP A 161 0.89 9.12 -14.59
C TRP A 161 -0.43 9.69 -15.11
N VAL A 162 -1.29 8.87 -15.74
CA VAL A 162 -2.63 9.31 -16.20
C VAL A 162 -3.50 9.78 -15.04
N ILE A 163 -3.47 9.09 -13.89
CA ILE A 163 -4.23 9.48 -12.70
C ILE A 163 -3.72 10.82 -12.17
N ILE A 164 -2.41 10.97 -12.00
CA ILE A 164 -1.79 12.20 -11.47
C ILE A 164 -1.98 13.37 -12.43
N TYR A 165 -1.83 13.14 -13.75
CA TYR A 165 -2.01 14.15 -14.78
C TYR A 165 -3.43 14.73 -14.81
N ARG A 166 -4.44 13.92 -14.44
CA ARG A 166 -5.84 14.36 -14.31
C ARG A 166 -6.11 15.17 -13.04
N GLY A 167 -5.12 15.37 -12.17
CA GLY A 167 -5.24 16.17 -10.97
C GLY A 167 -5.97 15.48 -9.82
N VAL A 168 -6.29 16.26 -8.79
CA VAL A 168 -6.86 15.77 -7.52
C VAL A 168 -8.31 15.30 -7.72
N CYS A 169 -9.16 16.13 -8.34
CA CYS A 169 -10.58 15.81 -8.46
C CYS A 169 -10.86 14.74 -9.52
N ARG A 170 -10.30 14.90 -10.73
CA ARG A 170 -10.61 14.00 -11.86
C ARG A 170 -9.71 12.77 -11.91
N GLY A 171 -8.60 12.78 -11.18
CA GLY A 171 -7.67 11.67 -11.07
C GLY A 171 -7.82 10.93 -9.74
N ILE A 172 -7.19 11.46 -8.70
CA ILE A 172 -7.04 10.78 -7.40
C ILE A 172 -8.39 10.50 -6.74
N GLU A 173 -9.28 11.49 -6.68
CA GLU A 173 -10.59 11.33 -6.04
C GLU A 173 -11.44 10.29 -6.79
N LEU A 174 -11.48 10.36 -8.12
CA LEU A 174 -12.22 9.41 -8.95
C LEU A 174 -11.69 7.98 -8.78
N ALA A 175 -10.36 7.82 -8.80
CA ALA A 175 -9.72 6.52 -8.60
C ALA A 175 -10.10 5.92 -7.24
N ASN A 176 -9.95 6.69 -6.15
CA ASN A 176 -10.29 6.21 -4.80
C ASN A 176 -11.77 5.91 -4.63
N ARG A 177 -12.65 6.70 -5.25
CA ARG A 177 -14.11 6.45 -5.23
C ARG A 177 -14.48 5.10 -5.83
N ILE A 178 -13.68 4.56 -6.74
CA ILE A 178 -13.91 3.26 -7.38
C ILE A 178 -13.13 2.16 -6.65
N PHE A 179 -11.82 2.32 -6.49
CA PHE A 179 -10.94 1.27 -5.98
C PHE A 179 -11.16 0.97 -4.49
N MET A 180 -11.53 1.95 -3.67
CA MET A 180 -11.74 1.70 -2.23
C MET A 180 -12.96 0.83 -1.95
N PRO A 181 -14.17 1.13 -2.48
CA PRO A 181 -15.29 0.21 -2.36
C PRO A 181 -15.01 -1.15 -2.98
N LEU A 182 -14.33 -1.20 -4.14
CA LEU A 182 -13.96 -2.46 -4.78
C LEU A 182 -13.07 -3.32 -3.88
N LEU A 183 -12.02 -2.74 -3.30
CA LEU A 183 -11.13 -3.44 -2.37
C LEU A 183 -11.89 -3.99 -1.17
N PHE A 184 -12.78 -3.18 -0.58
CA PHE A 184 -13.61 -3.60 0.55
C PHE A 184 -14.51 -4.78 0.19
N VAL A 185 -15.22 -4.70 -0.93
CA VAL A 185 -16.13 -5.76 -1.40
C VAL A 185 -15.37 -7.04 -1.70
N LEU A 186 -14.25 -6.97 -2.43
CA LEU A 186 -13.43 -8.15 -2.75
C LEU A 186 -12.87 -8.80 -1.48
N THR A 187 -12.38 -8.00 -0.54
CA THR A 187 -11.88 -8.50 0.74
C THR A 187 -12.99 -9.17 1.54
N ALA A 188 -14.18 -8.57 1.60
CA ALA A 188 -15.34 -9.15 2.29
C ALA A 188 -15.73 -10.51 1.67
N ILE A 189 -15.81 -10.59 0.35
CA ILE A 189 -16.08 -11.85 -0.37
C ILE A 189 -15.03 -12.91 0.00
N MET A 190 -13.75 -12.56 -0.02
CA MET A 190 -12.66 -13.48 0.33
C MET A 190 -12.75 -13.95 1.78
N VAL A 191 -13.08 -13.06 2.72
CA VAL A 191 -13.28 -13.41 4.14
C VAL A 191 -14.43 -14.40 4.27
N PHE A 192 -15.62 -14.09 3.74
CA PHE A 192 -16.77 -14.99 3.85
C PHE A 192 -16.51 -16.33 3.17
N TRP A 193 -15.88 -16.34 2.00
CA TRP A 193 -15.52 -17.58 1.32
C TRP A 193 -14.49 -18.39 2.12
N SER A 194 -13.47 -17.75 2.70
CA SER A 194 -12.46 -18.44 3.53
C SER A 194 -13.06 -19.13 4.76
N LEU A 195 -14.14 -18.58 5.32
CA LEU A 195 -14.86 -19.17 6.45
C LEU A 195 -15.67 -20.43 6.07
N THR A 196 -15.98 -20.61 4.78
CA THR A 196 -16.68 -21.81 4.29
C THR A 196 -15.73 -22.98 3.98
N LEU A 197 -14.41 -22.75 4.00
CA LEU A 197 -13.42 -23.79 3.72
C LEU A 197 -13.26 -24.75 4.90
N ASP A 198 -13.04 -26.02 4.57
CA ASP A 198 -12.71 -27.04 5.57
C ASP A 198 -11.42 -26.67 6.32
N GLY A 199 -11.47 -26.71 7.64
CA GLY A 199 -10.33 -26.34 8.48
C GLY A 199 -10.18 -24.83 8.76
N ALA A 200 -11.09 -23.97 8.30
CA ALA A 200 -11.04 -22.52 8.59
C ALA A 200 -10.89 -22.21 10.09
N MET A 201 -11.59 -22.96 10.95
CA MET A 201 -11.52 -22.80 12.40
C MET A 201 -10.14 -23.09 12.99
N VAL A 202 -9.31 -23.92 12.33
CA VAL A 202 -7.93 -24.17 12.76
C VAL A 202 -7.09 -22.90 12.57
N GLY A 203 -7.22 -22.24 11.41
CA GLY A 203 -6.54 -20.99 11.12
C GLY A 203 -6.96 -19.86 12.07
N ILE A 204 -8.27 -19.73 12.34
CA ILE A 204 -8.78 -18.69 13.26
C ILE A 204 -8.27 -18.90 14.69
N LYS A 205 -8.26 -20.15 15.17
CA LYS A 205 -7.70 -20.47 16.49
C LYS A 205 -6.21 -20.15 16.54
N ALA A 206 -5.44 -20.60 15.55
CA ALA A 206 -4.02 -20.29 15.47
C ALA A 206 -3.74 -18.78 15.43
N TYR A 207 -4.64 -18.00 14.81
CA TYR A 207 -4.51 -16.54 14.69
C TYR A 207 -4.88 -15.77 15.97
N LEU A 208 -5.92 -16.22 16.70
CA LEU A 208 -6.49 -15.45 17.82
C LEU A 208 -6.19 -16.03 19.21
N THR A 209 -5.72 -17.28 19.30
CA THR A 209 -5.35 -17.86 20.59
C THR A 209 -4.16 -17.09 21.17
N PRO A 210 -4.31 -16.49 22.36
CA PRO A 210 -3.23 -15.77 23.03
C PRO A 210 -2.15 -16.69 23.57
#